data_AF-C3YAQ2-F1
#
_entry.id   AF-C3YAQ2-F1
#
_cell.length_a   1.000
_cell.length_b   1.000
_cell.length_c   1.000
_cell.angle_alpha   90.00
_cell.angle_beta   90.00
_cell.angle_gamma   90.00
#
_symmetry.space_group_name_H-M   'P 1'
#
loop_
_entity.id
_entity.type
_entity.pdbx_description
1 polymer ?
#
loop_
_entity_poly.entity_id
_entity_poly.type
_entity_poly.pdbx_seq_one_letter_code
_entity_poly.pdbx_strand_id
1 'polypeptide(L)'
;MASPVAVLCVVLLSVCAALADRPVQQFEEDGVAYPIGASVPDDDPCTFGCFCASPGNVVCAVVKSPRSCAFMQPQCVDAVYVNDPMQCCPYMTCPNGPNCQAGDQIIPAGQTVEVNGAECRCDGMLSVCSVSISHEIVLPQN
;
A
#
# COMPACT_ATOMS: atom_id res chain seq x y z
N MET A 1 33.37 -66.90 -13.74
CA MET A 1 32.49 -66.07 -14.59
C MET A 1 31.47 -65.44 -13.68
N ALA A 2 31.48 -64.11 -13.65
CA ALA A 2 30.68 -63.27 -12.75
C ALA A 2 29.18 -63.37 -13.05
N SER A 3 28.35 -63.26 -12.01
CA SER A 3 26.99 -62.77 -12.16
C SER A 3 26.68 -61.79 -11.02
N PRO A 4 26.73 -60.46 -11.27
CA PRO A 4 26.55 -59.41 -10.26
C PRO A 4 25.09 -58.94 -10.18
N VAL A 5 24.10 -59.85 -10.29
CA VAL A 5 22.70 -59.45 -10.47
C VAL A 5 21.94 -59.28 -9.14
N ALA A 6 22.47 -59.75 -8.01
CA ALA A 6 21.76 -59.71 -6.74
C ALA A 6 21.90 -58.39 -5.93
N VAL A 7 22.86 -57.53 -6.25
CA VAL A 7 23.13 -56.31 -5.45
C VAL A 7 22.34 -55.10 -5.95
N LEU A 8 21.89 -55.11 -7.21
CA LEU A 8 21.15 -53.99 -7.80
C LEU A 8 19.69 -53.89 -7.31
N CYS A 9 19.11 -54.98 -6.80
CA CYS A 9 17.71 -55.00 -6.34
C CYS A 9 17.48 -54.27 -5.01
N VAL A 10 18.50 -54.10 -4.18
CA VAL A 10 18.33 -53.49 -2.85
C VAL A 10 18.44 -51.96 -2.89
N VAL A 11 19.20 -51.41 -3.83
CA VAL A 11 19.44 -49.95 -3.92
C VAL A 11 18.25 -49.20 -4.55
N LEU A 12 17.44 -49.86 -5.38
CA LEU A 12 16.28 -49.22 -6.03
C LEU A 12 15.02 -49.19 -5.16
N LEU A 13 14.94 -50.00 -4.10
CA LEU A 13 13.79 -50.00 -3.19
C LEU A 13 13.86 -48.91 -2.11
N SER A 14 15.03 -48.30 -1.88
CA SER A 14 15.20 -47.24 -0.88
C SER A 14 14.82 -45.83 -1.37
N VAL A 15 14.54 -45.64 -2.66
CA VAL A 15 14.21 -44.31 -3.21
C VAL A 15 12.70 -44.06 -3.30
N CYS A 16 11.86 -45.11 -3.21
CA CYS A 16 10.40 -44.96 -3.30
C CYS A 16 9.70 -44.77 -1.94
N ALA A 17 10.39 -44.89 -0.81
CA ALA A 17 9.78 -44.74 0.52
C ALA A 17 9.67 -43.28 1.00
N ALA A 18 10.32 -42.32 0.32
CA ALA A 18 10.22 -40.89 0.66
C ALA A 18 8.98 -40.19 0.06
N LEU A 19 8.18 -40.87 -0.76
CA LEU A 19 6.98 -40.31 -1.41
C LEU A 19 5.67 -40.72 -0.74
N ALA A 20 5.70 -41.59 0.28
CA ALA A 20 4.49 -42.13 0.91
C ALA A 20 4.02 -41.36 2.16
N ASP A 21 4.66 -40.24 2.50
CA ASP A 21 4.29 -39.40 3.65
C ASP A 21 4.07 -37.93 3.26
N ARG A 22 3.65 -37.68 2.01
CA ARG A 22 2.94 -36.44 1.72
C ARG A 22 1.51 -36.65 2.24
N PRO A 23 1.12 -36.12 3.41
CA PRO A 23 -0.27 -36.19 3.80
C PRO A 23 -1.08 -35.56 2.66
N VAL A 24 -2.14 -36.25 2.28
CA VAL A 24 -3.01 -35.96 1.11
C VAL A 24 -3.75 -34.62 1.23
N GLN A 25 -3.30 -33.75 2.14
CA GLN A 25 -3.90 -32.49 2.57
C GLN A 25 -2.89 -31.34 2.53
N GLN A 26 -1.94 -31.37 1.61
CA GLN A 26 -0.94 -30.31 1.48
C GLN A 26 -0.93 -29.69 0.10
N PHE A 27 -0.78 -28.37 0.08
CA PHE A 27 -0.35 -27.61 -1.07
C PHE A 27 1.17 -27.48 -1.03
N GLU A 28 1.86 -27.61 -2.17
CA GLU A 28 3.32 -27.48 -2.26
C GLU A 28 3.69 -26.29 -3.15
N GLU A 29 4.46 -25.37 -2.58
CA GLU A 29 4.99 -24.19 -3.26
C GLU A 29 6.46 -24.03 -2.90
N ASP A 30 7.31 -23.86 -3.92
CA ASP A 30 8.76 -23.78 -3.79
C ASP A 30 9.39 -24.92 -2.97
N GLY A 31 8.78 -26.11 -3.02
CA GLY A 31 9.22 -27.30 -2.29
C GLY A 31 8.85 -27.32 -0.80
N VAL A 32 8.04 -26.35 -0.32
CA VAL A 32 7.49 -26.32 1.02
C VAL A 32 6.04 -26.79 1.00
N ALA A 33 5.71 -27.72 1.89
CA ALA A 33 4.36 -28.27 2.00
C ALA A 33 3.56 -27.55 3.10
N TYR A 34 2.42 -26.99 2.73
CA TYR A 34 1.52 -26.23 3.59
C TYR A 34 0.26 -27.05 3.92
N PRO A 35 -0.08 -27.29 5.20
CA PRO A 35 -1.32 -27.97 5.56
C PRO A 35 -2.54 -27.07 5.28
N ILE A 36 -3.72 -27.67 5.12
CA ILE A 36 -4.97 -26.92 4.99
C ILE A 36 -5.13 -25.94 6.16
N GLY A 37 -5.46 -24.69 5.84
CA GLY A 37 -5.59 -23.58 6.77
C GLY A 37 -4.29 -22.84 7.06
N ALA A 38 -3.14 -23.33 6.60
CA ALA A 38 -1.87 -22.61 6.76
C ALA A 38 -1.82 -21.38 5.85
N SER A 39 -1.22 -20.31 6.38
CA SER A 39 -0.83 -19.14 5.60
C SER A 39 0.29 -19.51 4.63
N VAL A 40 0.14 -19.12 3.38
CA VAL A 40 1.14 -19.28 2.32
C VAL A 40 1.80 -17.91 2.11
N PRO A 41 3.14 -17.79 2.17
CA PRO A 41 3.85 -16.57 1.83
C PRO A 41 3.61 -16.19 0.37
N ASP A 42 3.55 -14.90 0.06
CA ASP A 42 3.46 -14.39 -1.32
C ASP A 42 4.26 -13.08 -1.39
N ASP A 43 5.04 -12.91 -2.46
CA ASP A 43 5.93 -11.76 -2.66
C ASP A 43 5.26 -10.62 -3.46
N ASP A 44 4.05 -10.83 -4.00
CA ASP A 44 3.30 -9.78 -4.69
C ASP A 44 2.64 -8.85 -3.65
N PRO A 45 3.01 -7.56 -3.61
CA PRO A 45 2.43 -6.62 -2.64
C PRO A 45 0.91 -6.45 -2.80
N CYS A 46 0.35 -6.82 -3.96
CA CYS A 46 -1.09 -6.79 -4.25
C CYS A 46 -1.86 -8.04 -3.84
N THR A 47 -1.16 -9.05 -3.35
CA THR A 47 -1.73 -10.27 -2.84
C THR A 47 -1.57 -10.30 -1.33
N PHE A 48 -2.65 -10.63 -0.61
CA PHE A 48 -2.62 -10.68 0.84
C PHE A 48 -3.51 -11.78 1.39
N GLY A 49 -3.09 -12.31 2.55
CA GLY A 49 -3.83 -13.34 3.27
C GLY A 49 -4.01 -14.62 2.45
N CYS A 50 -2.99 -15.03 1.70
CA CYS A 50 -2.98 -16.33 1.04
C CYS A 50 -3.05 -17.46 2.07
N PHE A 51 -3.92 -18.44 1.84
CA PHE A 51 -3.97 -19.66 2.64
C PHE A 51 -4.35 -20.87 1.81
N CYS A 52 -3.89 -22.05 2.25
CA CYS A 52 -4.26 -23.32 1.67
C CYS A 52 -5.71 -23.66 2.06
N ALA A 53 -6.68 -23.44 1.17
CA ALA A 53 -8.09 -23.67 1.45
C ALA A 53 -8.48 -25.15 1.35
N SER A 54 -7.86 -25.89 0.44
CA SER A 54 -8.04 -27.33 0.26
C SER A 54 -6.81 -27.95 -0.41
N PRO A 55 -6.67 -29.28 -0.50
CA PRO A 55 -5.47 -29.91 -1.07
C PRO A 55 -5.20 -29.39 -2.49
N GLY A 56 -4.01 -28.82 -2.71
CA GLY A 56 -3.63 -28.24 -4.01
C GLY A 56 -4.35 -26.94 -4.38
N ASN A 57 -5.08 -26.30 -3.46
CA ASN A 57 -5.82 -25.07 -3.72
C ASN A 57 -5.45 -23.98 -2.71
N VAL A 58 -4.82 -22.93 -3.23
CA VAL A 58 -4.55 -21.70 -2.48
C VAL A 58 -5.57 -20.64 -2.87
N VAL A 59 -6.06 -19.94 -1.86
CA VAL A 59 -6.93 -18.78 -2.02
C VAL A 59 -6.22 -17.58 -1.43
N CYS A 60 -6.16 -16.51 -2.20
CA CYS A 60 -5.59 -15.23 -1.80
C CYS A 60 -6.61 -14.11 -2.02
N ALA A 61 -6.55 -13.07 -1.19
CA ALA A 61 -7.19 -11.81 -1.51
C ALA A 61 -6.27 -10.99 -2.42
N VAL A 62 -6.80 -10.49 -3.53
CA VAL A 62 -6.03 -9.75 -4.53
C VAL A 62 -6.65 -8.39 -4.81
N VAL A 63 -5.80 -7.37 -4.87
CA VAL A 63 -6.19 -6.03 -5.33
C VAL A 63 -6.24 -6.05 -6.86
N LYS A 64 -7.44 -6.24 -7.43
CA LYS A 64 -7.61 -6.34 -8.90
C LYS A 64 -7.43 -5.01 -9.65
N SER A 65 -7.52 -3.89 -8.95
CA SER A 65 -7.37 -2.57 -9.56
C SER A 65 -6.92 -1.51 -8.55
N PRO A 66 -6.23 -0.44 -8.98
CA PRO A 66 -5.92 0.70 -8.12
C PRO A 66 -7.16 1.36 -7.50
N ARG A 67 -8.35 1.20 -8.10
CA ARG A 67 -9.62 1.71 -7.55
C ARG A 67 -10.10 0.95 -6.32
N SER A 68 -9.58 -0.25 -6.10
CA SER A 68 -9.86 -1.07 -4.92
C SER A 68 -9.06 -0.59 -3.70
N CYS A 69 -8.10 0.32 -3.90
CA CYS A 69 -7.37 0.97 -2.82
C CYS A 69 -8.23 2.05 -2.17
N ALA A 70 -8.28 2.05 -0.84
CA ALA A 70 -8.87 3.15 -0.09
C ALA A 70 -7.88 4.32 -0.08
N PHE A 71 -8.17 5.38 -0.83
CA PHE A 71 -7.37 6.60 -0.81
C PHE A 71 -7.84 7.51 0.32
N MET A 72 -7.01 7.72 1.34
CA MET A 72 -7.19 8.90 2.19
C MET A 72 -6.83 10.15 1.39
N GLN A 73 -7.70 11.16 1.42
CA GLN A 73 -7.40 12.44 0.77
C GLN A 73 -6.30 13.17 1.57
N PRO A 74 -5.14 13.45 0.95
CA PRO A 74 -4.04 14.13 1.61
C PRO A 74 -4.41 15.59 1.88
N GLN A 75 -4.01 16.17 3.01
CA GLN A 75 -4.40 17.52 3.46
C GLN A 75 -3.66 18.67 2.72
N CYS A 76 -3.58 18.60 1.40
CA CYS A 76 -2.93 19.61 0.56
C CYS A 76 -3.62 19.71 -0.81
N VAL A 77 -3.46 20.87 -1.46
CA VAL A 77 -3.98 21.12 -2.82
C VAL A 77 -2.99 20.73 -3.92
N ASP A 78 -1.72 20.54 -3.57
CA ASP A 78 -0.61 20.17 -4.47
C ASP A 78 -0.19 18.70 -4.33
N ALA A 79 -1.14 17.85 -3.94
CA ALA A 79 -0.88 16.44 -3.72
C ALA A 79 -0.38 15.75 -5.01
N VAL A 80 0.73 15.02 -4.89
CA VAL A 80 1.31 14.26 -6.00
C VAL A 80 1.05 12.78 -5.84
N TYR A 81 0.78 12.13 -6.97
CA TYR A 81 0.59 10.68 -7.02
C TYR A 81 1.94 9.97 -7.05
N VAL A 82 2.15 9.05 -6.13
CA VAL A 82 3.36 8.24 -6.03
C VAL A 82 3.01 6.79 -6.33
N ASN A 83 3.72 6.23 -7.31
CA ASN A 83 3.64 4.84 -7.67
C ASN A 83 4.94 4.16 -7.23
N ASP A 84 4.87 3.43 -6.12
CA ASP A 84 5.99 2.68 -5.54
C ASP A 84 5.85 1.21 -5.93
N PRO A 85 6.82 0.61 -6.66
CA PRO A 85 6.73 -0.79 -7.07
C PRO A 85 6.73 -1.77 -5.88
N MET A 86 7.15 -1.34 -4.68
CA MET A 86 7.08 -2.15 -3.47
C MET A 86 5.70 -2.09 -2.78
N GLN A 87 4.80 -1.24 -3.26
CA GLN A 87 3.45 -1.10 -2.70
C GLN A 87 2.43 -1.44 -3.76
N CYS A 88 1.40 -2.20 -3.38
CA CYS A 88 0.32 -2.46 -4.32
C CYS A 88 -0.47 -1.21 -4.65
N CYS A 89 -0.82 -0.49 -3.59
CA CYS A 89 -1.67 0.66 -3.70
C CYS A 89 -0.80 1.91 -3.87
N PRO A 90 -1.02 2.67 -4.95
CA PRO A 90 -0.40 3.97 -5.07
C PRO A 90 -0.93 4.87 -3.94
N TYR A 91 -0.13 5.83 -3.55
CA TYR A 91 -0.50 6.77 -2.51
C TYR A 91 -0.27 8.21 -2.98
N MET A 92 -0.91 9.15 -2.31
CA MET A 92 -0.70 10.57 -2.57
C MET A 92 0.09 11.18 -1.42
N THR A 93 1.04 12.04 -1.76
CA THR A 93 1.85 12.76 -0.77
C THR A 93 1.80 14.27 -1.01
N CYS A 94 1.95 15.04 0.06
CA CYS A 94 2.09 16.48 0.01
C CYS A 94 3.58 16.83 0.03
N PRO A 95 4.20 17.18 -1.11
CA PRO A 95 5.66 17.39 -1.18
C PRO A 95 6.14 18.48 -0.23
N ASN A 96 5.29 19.48 0.06
CA ASN A 96 5.59 20.62 0.93
C ASN A 96 4.82 20.55 2.27
N GLY A 97 4.25 19.39 2.61
CA GLY A 97 3.35 19.26 3.76
C GLY A 97 1.95 19.87 3.51
N PRO A 98 1.10 19.94 4.56
CA PRO A 98 -0.26 20.44 4.42
C PRO A 98 -0.31 21.89 3.93
N ASN A 99 -1.24 22.18 3.02
CA ASN A 99 -1.42 23.51 2.44
C ASN A 99 -2.83 23.69 1.87
N CYS A 100 -3.15 24.95 1.58
CA CYS A 100 -4.40 25.35 0.97
C CYS A 100 -4.12 26.35 -0.17
N GLN A 101 -5.15 26.60 -0.98
CA GLN A 101 -5.07 27.54 -2.08
C GLN A 101 -5.94 28.78 -1.79
N ALA A 102 -5.36 29.97 -1.96
CA ALA A 102 -6.11 31.22 -2.03
C ALA A 102 -5.72 31.97 -3.31
N GLY A 103 -6.69 32.15 -4.22
CA GLY A 103 -6.39 32.65 -5.57
C GLY A 103 -5.39 31.75 -6.30
N ASP A 104 -4.32 32.35 -6.81
CA ASP A 104 -3.25 31.64 -7.52
C ASP A 104 -2.07 31.24 -6.60
N GLN A 105 -2.20 31.45 -5.28
CA GLN A 105 -1.13 31.20 -4.31
C GLN A 105 -1.42 29.97 -3.43
N ILE A 106 -0.41 29.13 -3.27
CA ILE A 106 -0.41 28.01 -2.30
C ILE A 106 0.16 28.52 -0.99
N ILE A 107 -0.58 28.33 0.09
CA ILE A 107 -0.25 28.79 1.44
C ILE A 107 0.05 27.56 2.31
N PRO A 108 1.25 27.46 2.90
CA PRO A 108 1.53 26.40 3.87
C PRO A 108 0.59 26.48 5.08
N ALA A 109 0.16 25.33 5.60
CA ALA A 109 -0.74 25.29 6.75
C ALA A 109 -0.15 26.04 7.96
N GLY A 110 -1.02 26.80 8.65
CA GLY A 110 -0.63 27.64 9.77
C GLY A 110 0.03 28.98 9.38
N GLN A 111 0.28 29.22 8.10
CA GLN A 111 0.78 30.51 7.62
C GLN A 111 -0.35 31.44 7.20
N THR A 112 0.00 32.72 7.20
CA THR A 112 -0.85 33.83 6.75
C THR A 112 -0.09 34.61 5.69
N VAL A 113 -0.72 34.89 4.56
CA VAL A 113 -0.15 35.66 3.44
C VAL A 113 -1.16 36.64 2.88
N GLU A 114 -0.70 37.72 2.26
CA GLU A 114 -1.57 38.68 1.57
C GLU A 114 -1.83 38.20 0.13
N VAL A 115 -3.11 38.04 -0.23
CA VAL A 115 -3.56 37.67 -1.58
C VAL A 115 -4.57 38.71 -2.05
N ASN A 116 -4.23 39.47 -3.09
CA ASN A 116 -5.09 40.50 -3.70
C ASN A 116 -5.66 41.53 -2.69
N GLY A 117 -4.84 41.97 -1.72
CA GLY A 117 -5.24 42.95 -0.69
C GLY A 117 -6.09 42.36 0.45
N ALA A 118 -6.25 41.03 0.51
CA ALA A 118 -6.83 40.32 1.65
C ALA A 118 -5.75 39.51 2.37
N GLU A 119 -5.79 39.49 3.70
CA GLU A 119 -4.96 38.61 4.51
C GLU A 119 -5.61 37.22 4.56
N CYS A 120 -4.94 36.22 4.01
CA CYS A 120 -5.42 34.84 3.92
C CYS A 120 -4.60 33.92 4.84
N ARG A 121 -5.29 33.23 5.75
CA ARG A 121 -4.71 32.24 6.64
C ARG A 121 -5.10 30.82 6.22
N CYS A 122 -4.14 29.91 6.30
CA CYS A 122 -4.33 28.51 5.98
C CYS A 122 -4.58 27.65 7.23
N ASP A 123 -5.67 26.89 7.24
CA ASP A 123 -5.98 25.88 8.26
C ASP A 123 -6.24 24.52 7.59
N GLY A 124 -5.15 23.78 7.33
CA GLY A 124 -5.20 22.54 6.55
C GLY A 124 -5.48 22.82 5.07
N MET A 125 -6.59 22.27 4.54
CA MET A 125 -7.03 22.47 3.14
C MET A 125 -7.83 23.77 2.93
N LEU A 126 -8.26 24.44 3.98
CA LEU A 126 -9.14 25.61 3.89
C LEU A 126 -8.32 26.89 4.07
N SER A 127 -8.50 27.83 3.15
CA SER A 127 -8.00 29.20 3.29
C SER A 127 -9.13 30.12 3.79
N VAL A 128 -8.86 30.94 4.80
CA VAL A 128 -9.77 31.98 5.28
C VAL A 128 -9.14 33.33 4.99
N CYS A 129 -9.79 34.14 4.17
CA CYS A 129 -9.31 35.46 3.78
C CYS A 129 -10.16 36.57 4.40
N SER A 130 -9.51 37.59 4.95
CA SER A 130 -10.15 38.78 5.50
C SER A 130 -9.50 40.04 4.94
N VAL A 131 -10.32 41.01 4.51
CA VAL A 131 -9.84 42.33 4.10
C VAL A 131 -9.81 43.22 5.34
N SER A 132 -8.64 43.73 5.69
CA SER A 132 -8.52 44.73 6.76
C SER A 132 -9.09 46.05 6.26
N ILE A 133 -10.37 46.32 6.55
CA ILE A 133 -10.93 47.67 6.39
C ILE A 133 -10.35 48.50 7.53
N SER A 134 -9.27 49.23 7.25
CA SER A 134 -8.81 50.30 8.11
C SER A 134 -9.90 51.37 8.15
N HIS A 135 -10.78 51.33 9.15
CA HIS A 135 -11.61 52.48 9.48
C HIS A 135 -10.66 53.59 9.93
N GLU A 136 -10.27 54.47 9.00
CA GLU A 136 -9.79 55.80 9.39
C GLU A 136 -10.96 56.49 10.09
N ILE A 137 -10.92 56.50 11.42
CA ILE A 137 -11.82 57.31 12.24
C ILE A 137 -11.43 58.76 11.94
N VAL A 138 -12.15 59.39 11.00
CA VAL A 138 -12.11 60.84 10.83
C VAL A 138 -12.79 61.44 12.06
N LEU A 139 -11.99 61.70 13.11
CA LEU A 139 -12.42 62.54 14.22
C LEU A 139 -12.73 63.93 13.65
N PRO A 140 -13.94 64.48 13.85
CA PRO A 140 -14.23 65.84 13.42
C PRO A 140 -13.29 66.80 14.15
N GLN A 141 -12.52 67.58 13.41
CA GLN A 141 -11.80 68.71 14.00
C GLN A 141 -12.83 69.75 14.42
N ASN A 142 -12.77 70.10 15.70
CA ASN A 142 -13.62 71.08 16.38
C ASN A 142 -13.08 72.49 16.16
#